data_AF-A0A2V9RWE9-F1
#
_entry.id   AF-A0A2V9RWE9-F1
#
_cell.length_a   1.000
_cell.length_b   1.000
_cell.length_c   1.000
_cell.angle_alpha   90.00
_cell.angle_beta   90.00
_cell.angle_gamma   90.00
#
_symmetry.space_group_name_H-M   'P 1'
#
loop_
_entity.id
_entity.type
_entity.pdbx_description
1 polymer ?
#
loop_
_entity_poly.entity_id
_entity_poly.type
_entity_poly.pdbx_seq_one_letter_code
_entity_poly.pdbx_strand_id
1 'polypeptide(L)'
;MPLSFDLRWPFHKSTSGADFWVLHADIRLENSVGLHAPVAVNLSATVREVMPSLEACDAEAPVINTLRKEVDRRQVEFLKSGKLVPVNFSSRHYDFKRNKWVFGKASDEEIILMIERKVYWQTRLYGGPVWIGDPTEALYVETSPVHVVELARKLADQELITLEGEWVSANAALMAQAERFEADMRAALAELESKHAFERKTSTVDL
;
A
#
# COMPACT_ATOMS: atom_id res chain seq x y z
N MET A 1 5.25 -4.63 3.74
CA MET A 1 4.91 -4.42 5.18
C MET A 1 3.40 -4.58 5.36
N PRO A 2 2.90 -5.03 6.52
CA PRO A 2 1.46 -5.10 6.78
C PRO A 2 0.90 -3.72 7.14
N LEU A 3 0.15 -3.12 6.22
CA LEU A 3 -0.37 -1.75 6.35
C LEU A 3 -1.89 -1.75 6.47
N SER A 4 -2.43 -0.82 7.26
CA SER A 4 -3.82 -0.39 7.16
C SER A 4 -3.91 1.10 6.84
N PHE A 5 -5.05 1.50 6.27
CA PHE A 5 -5.30 2.88 5.85
C PHE A 5 -6.63 3.34 6.43
N ASP A 6 -6.60 4.44 7.18
CA ASP A 6 -7.79 5.12 7.68
C ASP A 6 -7.98 6.43 6.89
N LEU A 7 -8.94 6.44 5.96
CA LEU A 7 -9.20 7.57 5.06
C LEU A 7 -10.33 8.46 5.59
N ARG A 8 -10.08 9.77 5.70
CA ARG A 8 -11.01 10.74 6.30
C ARG A 8 -11.80 11.49 5.22
N TRP A 9 -12.76 10.81 4.62
CA TRP A 9 -13.67 11.37 3.61
C TRP A 9 -14.51 12.55 4.15
N PRO A 10 -14.94 13.49 3.30
CA PRO A 10 -14.65 13.60 1.86
C PRO A 10 -13.34 14.35 1.55
N PHE A 11 -12.93 14.34 0.28
CA PHE A 11 -11.97 15.34 -0.21
C PHE A 11 -12.51 16.75 -0.01
N HIS A 12 -11.66 17.68 0.44
CA HIS A 12 -12.00 19.10 0.54
C HIS A 12 -11.03 19.94 -0.28
N LYS A 13 -11.52 21.05 -0.85
CA LYS A 13 -10.66 21.97 -1.60
C LYS A 13 -9.67 22.64 -0.65
N SER A 14 -8.42 22.79 -1.08
CA SER A 14 -7.41 23.51 -0.30
C SER A 14 -7.84 24.96 -0.03
N THR A 15 -7.66 25.40 1.22
CA THR A 15 -7.94 26.78 1.65
C THR A 15 -6.76 27.72 1.47
N SER A 16 -5.57 27.21 1.12
CA SER A 16 -4.33 27.98 0.98
C SER A 16 -4.12 28.60 -0.41
N GLY A 17 -5.16 28.67 -1.24
CA GLY A 17 -5.10 29.25 -2.59
C GLY A 17 -4.47 28.35 -3.66
N ALA A 18 -4.12 27.11 -3.31
CA ALA A 18 -3.58 26.13 -4.24
C ALA A 18 -4.70 25.30 -4.91
N ASP A 19 -4.52 24.97 -6.20
CA ASP A 19 -5.48 24.21 -7.00
C ASP A 19 -5.35 22.68 -6.79
N PHE A 20 -5.55 22.25 -5.55
CA PHE A 20 -5.65 20.83 -5.20
C PHE A 20 -6.77 20.56 -4.18
N TRP A 21 -7.19 19.30 -4.15
CA TRP A 21 -8.09 18.75 -3.15
C TRP A 21 -7.29 17.92 -2.15
N VAL A 22 -7.69 17.95 -0.89
CA VAL A 22 -6.99 17.27 0.20
C VAL A 22 -7.90 16.21 0.78
N LEU A 23 -7.35 15.01 0.98
CA LEU A 23 -7.94 13.95 1.80
C LEU A 23 -6.92 13.60 2.89
N HIS A 24 -7.33 13.72 4.15
CA HIS A 24 -6.48 13.27 5.25
C HIS A 24 -6.57 11.76 5.40
N ALA A 25 -5.45 11.14 5.73
CA ALA A 25 -5.39 9.72 6.02
C ALA A 25 -4.36 9.41 7.11
N ASP A 26 -4.48 8.22 7.70
CA ASP A 26 -3.50 7.66 8.62
C ASP A 26 -3.08 6.28 8.12
N ILE A 27 -1.78 6.10 7.86
CA ILE A 27 -1.21 4.80 7.47
C ILE A 27 -0.63 4.14 8.72
N ARG A 28 -1.08 2.94 9.07
CA ARG A 28 -0.59 2.22 10.24
C ARG A 28 0.24 1.02 9.84
N LEU A 29 1.32 0.78 10.59
CA LEU A 29 2.11 -0.43 10.49
C LEU A 29 1.59 -1.45 11.51
N GLU A 30 0.77 -2.39 11.04
CA GLU A 30 -0.10 -3.20 11.90
C GLU A 30 0.62 -4.18 12.82
N ASN A 31 1.84 -4.57 12.47
CA ASN A 31 2.67 -5.45 13.30
C ASN A 31 3.57 -4.68 14.28
N SER A 32 3.36 -3.38 14.44
CA SER A 32 4.14 -2.50 15.32
C SER A 32 3.23 -1.62 16.17
N VAL A 33 3.46 -1.61 17.48
CA VAL A 33 2.58 -0.87 18.41
C VAL A 33 2.77 0.64 18.25
N GLY A 34 1.73 1.30 17.77
CA GLY A 34 1.62 2.75 17.69
C GLY A 34 2.44 3.40 16.58
N LEU A 35 3.04 2.63 15.68
CA LEU A 35 3.75 3.20 14.52
C LEU A 35 2.76 3.52 13.40
N HIS A 36 2.67 4.81 13.08
CA HIS A 36 1.74 5.30 12.08
C HIS A 36 2.31 6.54 11.37
N ALA A 37 1.67 6.93 10.28
CA ALA A 37 2.04 8.07 9.48
C ALA A 37 0.78 8.86 9.06
N PRO A 38 0.49 9.99 9.73
CA PRO A 38 -0.56 10.88 9.29
C PRO A 38 -0.14 11.56 7.98
N VAL A 39 -1.00 11.52 6.97
CA VAL A 39 -0.74 12.06 5.64
C VAL A 39 -1.88 12.92 5.12
N ALA A 40 -1.54 13.90 4.28
CA ALA A 40 -2.48 14.71 3.51
C ALA A 40 -2.30 14.38 2.03
N VAL A 41 -3.27 13.66 1.45
CA VAL A 41 -3.26 13.30 0.03
C VAL A 41 -3.73 14.49 -0.79
N ASN A 42 -2.78 15.11 -1.50
CA ASN A 42 -3.02 16.28 -2.34
C ASN A 42 -3.30 15.83 -3.77
N LEU A 43 -4.57 15.87 -4.15
CA LEU A 43 -5.07 15.54 -5.47
C LEU A 43 -4.96 16.75 -6.39
N SER A 44 -4.15 16.63 -7.44
CA SER A 44 -3.94 17.70 -8.42
C SER A 44 -5.18 17.95 -9.32
N ALA A 45 -5.35 19.18 -9.82
CA ALA A 45 -6.41 19.51 -10.77
C ALA A 45 -6.44 18.62 -12.03
N THR A 46 -5.28 18.26 -12.59
CA THR A 46 -5.22 17.35 -13.74
C THR A 46 -5.74 15.95 -13.41
N VAL A 47 -5.50 15.46 -12.18
CA VAL A 47 -6.10 14.19 -11.72
C VAL A 47 -7.61 14.34 -11.56
N ARG A 48 -8.06 15.48 -11.00
CA ARG A 48 -9.49 15.74 -10.85
C ARG A 48 -10.26 15.63 -12.16
N GLU A 49 -9.66 16.03 -13.28
CA GLU A 49 -10.28 15.99 -14.61
C GLU A 49 -10.54 14.57 -15.13
N VAL A 50 -9.73 13.58 -14.73
CA VAL A 50 -9.89 12.18 -15.17
C VAL A 50 -10.69 11.31 -14.20
N MET A 51 -10.96 11.82 -12.99
CA MET A 51 -11.72 11.08 -11.98
C MET A 51 -13.24 11.21 -12.21
N PRO A 52 -14.00 10.09 -12.18
CA PRO A 52 -15.45 10.14 -12.28
C PRO A 52 -16.09 11.01 -11.18
N SER A 53 -15.63 10.84 -9.95
CA SER A 53 -15.99 11.70 -8.81
C SER A 53 -14.86 11.71 -7.76
N LEU A 54 -15.02 12.51 -6.72
CA LEU A 54 -14.15 12.50 -5.53
C LEU A 54 -14.75 11.69 -4.37
N GLU A 55 -15.84 10.97 -4.62
CA GLU A 55 -16.46 10.08 -3.63
C GLU A 55 -15.64 8.80 -3.46
N ALA A 56 -15.78 8.17 -2.30
CA ALA A 56 -15.00 6.99 -1.93
C ALA A 56 -15.07 5.87 -2.98
N CYS A 57 -16.24 5.63 -3.57
CA CYS A 57 -16.45 4.58 -4.56
C CYS A 57 -15.56 4.70 -5.82
N ASP A 58 -15.16 5.92 -6.19
CA ASP A 58 -14.31 6.17 -7.36
C ASP A 58 -12.86 6.47 -6.99
N ALA A 59 -12.63 6.98 -5.78
CA ALA A 59 -11.36 7.56 -5.37
C ALA A 59 -10.53 6.68 -4.43
N GLU A 60 -11.15 5.74 -3.69
CA GLU A 60 -10.47 4.99 -2.63
C GLU A 60 -9.31 4.13 -3.15
N ALA A 61 -9.56 3.28 -4.15
CA ALA A 61 -8.53 2.40 -4.71
C ALA A 61 -7.27 3.14 -5.20
N PRO A 62 -7.37 4.21 -6.03
CA PRO A 62 -6.18 4.94 -6.46
C PRO A 62 -5.52 5.75 -5.33
N VAL A 63 -6.27 6.20 -4.32
CA VAL A 63 -5.69 6.81 -3.11
C VAL A 63 -4.87 5.80 -2.33
N ILE A 64 -5.42 4.63 -2.00
CA ILE A 64 -4.72 3.56 -1.28
C ILE A 64 -3.43 3.19 -2.02
N ASN A 65 -3.49 3.04 -3.34
CA ASN A 65 -2.31 2.67 -4.12
C ASN A 65 -1.29 3.79 -4.25
N THR A 66 -1.70 5.06 -4.21
CA THR A 66 -0.77 6.20 -4.09
C THR A 66 -0.03 6.14 -2.76
N LEU A 67 -0.74 5.94 -1.65
CA LEU A 67 -0.14 5.83 -0.33
C LEU A 67 0.81 4.64 -0.21
N ARG A 68 0.39 3.47 -0.71
CA ARG A 68 1.22 2.26 -0.77
C ARG A 68 2.51 2.50 -1.54
N LYS A 69 2.42 3.17 -2.69
CA LYS A 69 3.58 3.51 -3.51
C LYS A 69 4.56 4.44 -2.79
N GLU A 70 4.07 5.41 -2.03
CA GLU A 70 4.95 6.29 -1.25
C GLU A 70 5.65 5.56 -0.10
N VAL A 71 4.98 4.59 0.52
CA VAL A 71 5.61 3.69 1.50
C VAL A 71 6.69 2.83 0.84
N ASP A 72 6.41 2.21 -0.31
CA ASP A 72 7.38 1.35 -1.02
C ASP A 72 8.59 2.16 -1.55
N ARG A 73 8.38 3.45 -1.85
CA ARG A 73 9.46 4.40 -2.21
C ARG A 73 10.17 4.97 -0.98
N ARG A 74 9.82 4.52 0.22
CA ARG A 74 10.36 4.94 1.52
C ARG A 74 10.18 6.45 1.76
N GLN A 75 9.14 7.07 1.22
CA GLN A 75 8.87 8.51 1.34
C GLN A 75 8.05 8.85 2.59
N VAL A 76 7.45 7.84 3.22
CA VAL A 76 6.68 7.97 4.46
C VAL A 76 7.50 7.44 5.63
N GLU A 77 7.58 8.19 6.73
CA GLU A 77 8.20 7.74 7.98
C GLU A 77 7.10 7.28 8.95
N PHE A 78 7.27 6.12 9.58
CA PHE A 78 6.35 5.62 10.61
C PHE A 78 6.86 6.01 12.00
N LEU A 79 6.06 6.77 12.75
CA LEU A 79 6.42 7.32 14.05
C LEU A 79 5.31 7.07 15.07
N LYS A 80 5.63 7.17 16.37
CA LYS A 80 4.60 7.14 17.44
C LYS A 80 3.77 8.42 17.53
N SER A 81 4.33 9.52 17.04
CA SER A 81 3.69 10.83 16.95
C SER A 81 4.26 11.53 15.72
N GLY A 82 3.59 11.35 14.59
CA GLY A 82 3.98 11.94 13.32
C GLY A 82 3.37 13.32 13.10
N LYS A 83 4.08 14.16 12.35
CA LYS A 83 3.46 15.35 11.75
C LYS A 83 2.75 14.93 10.46
N LEU A 84 1.69 15.64 10.12
CA LEU A 84 0.98 15.45 8.85
C LEU A 84 1.92 15.69 7.67
N VAL A 85 2.16 14.67 6.84
CA VAL A 85 3.05 14.75 5.66
C VAL A 85 2.22 14.86 4.38
N PRO A 86 2.53 15.80 3.47
CA PRO A 86 1.85 15.86 2.18
C PRO A 86 2.29 14.70 1.27
N VAL A 87 1.31 14.04 0.64
CA VAL A 87 1.50 13.02 -0.39
C VAL A 87 0.85 13.50 -1.68
N ASN A 88 1.62 13.54 -2.78
CA ASN A 88 1.13 14.06 -4.05
C ASN A 88 0.40 12.98 -4.87
N PHE A 89 -0.92 13.07 -4.95
CA PHE A 89 -1.71 12.29 -5.89
C PHE A 89 -1.83 13.04 -7.22
N SER A 90 -0.94 12.69 -8.15
CA SER A 90 -0.73 13.41 -9.41
C SER A 90 -0.89 12.53 -10.64
N SER A 91 -0.91 13.17 -11.82
CA SER A 91 -1.01 12.54 -13.13
C SER A 91 0.09 11.51 -13.43
N ARG A 92 1.15 11.45 -12.62
CA ARG A 92 2.20 10.41 -12.69
C ARG A 92 1.67 9.00 -12.45
N HIS A 93 0.50 8.87 -11.83
CA HIS A 93 -0.15 7.58 -11.60
C HIS A 93 -1.18 7.23 -12.67
N TYR A 94 -1.32 8.03 -13.72
CA TYR A 94 -2.34 7.84 -14.76
C TYR A 94 -1.72 7.74 -16.15
N ASP A 95 -2.04 6.68 -16.88
CA ASP A 95 -1.70 6.52 -18.30
C ASP A 95 -2.87 7.06 -19.14
N PHE A 96 -2.74 8.30 -19.62
CA PHE A 96 -3.76 8.96 -20.44
C PHE A 96 -4.00 8.27 -21.79
N LYS A 97 -3.00 7.57 -22.33
CA LYS A 97 -3.15 6.87 -23.62
C LYS A 97 -4.01 5.63 -23.46
N ARG A 98 -3.89 4.96 -22.32
CA ARG A 98 -4.65 3.73 -22.00
C ARG A 98 -5.87 4.00 -21.11
N ASN A 99 -6.07 5.26 -20.70
CA ASN A 99 -7.15 5.70 -19.82
C ASN A 99 -7.25 4.85 -18.53
N LYS A 100 -6.10 4.58 -17.88
CA LYS A 100 -6.04 3.73 -16.69
C LYS A 100 -5.02 4.20 -15.66
N TRP A 101 -5.26 3.86 -14.39
CA TRP A 101 -4.27 4.02 -13.33
C TRP A 101 -3.10 3.04 -13.47
N VAL A 102 -1.89 3.49 -13.14
CA VAL A 102 -0.65 2.70 -13.15
C VAL A 102 0.21 3.07 -11.94
N PHE A 103 0.40 2.12 -11.03
CA PHE A 103 1.19 2.32 -9.81
C PHE A 103 2.52 1.58 -9.86
N GLY A 104 2.57 0.39 -10.43
CA GLY A 104 3.79 -0.35 -10.69
C GLY A 104 3.47 -1.54 -11.57
N LYS A 105 4.50 -2.06 -12.23
CA LYS A 105 4.40 -3.34 -12.93
C LYS A 105 5.23 -4.33 -12.14
N ALA A 106 4.63 -5.47 -11.82
CA ALA A 106 5.31 -6.57 -11.15
C ALA A 106 5.39 -7.80 -12.07
N SER A 107 6.43 -8.62 -11.90
CA SER A 107 6.48 -9.96 -12.49
C SER A 107 5.58 -10.93 -11.73
N ASP A 108 5.28 -12.09 -12.33
CA ASP A 108 4.54 -13.16 -11.66
C ASP A 108 5.19 -13.56 -10.33
N GLU A 109 6.52 -13.63 -10.28
CA GLU A 109 7.27 -13.96 -9.07
C GLU A 109 7.09 -12.91 -7.97
N GLU A 110 7.11 -11.63 -8.34
CA GLU A 110 6.87 -10.53 -7.41
C GLU A 110 5.42 -10.53 -6.89
N ILE A 111 4.44 -10.86 -7.75
CA ILE A 111 3.03 -11.00 -7.36
C ILE A 111 2.84 -12.21 -6.43
N ILE A 112 3.47 -13.35 -6.72
CA ILE A 112 3.45 -14.52 -5.83
C ILE A 112 4.01 -14.16 -4.46
N LEU A 113 5.15 -13.47 -4.41
CA LEU A 113 5.75 -13.01 -3.15
C LEU A 113 4.83 -12.03 -2.40
N MET A 114 4.13 -11.15 -3.13
CA MET A 114 3.13 -10.26 -2.54
C MET A 114 1.97 -11.04 -1.92
N ILE A 115 1.41 -12.02 -2.63
CA ILE A 115 0.33 -12.90 -2.13
C ILE A 115 0.81 -13.64 -0.88
N GLU A 116 1.98 -14.26 -0.95
CA GLU A 116 2.54 -15.04 0.15
C GLU A 116 2.73 -14.20 1.42
N ARG A 117 3.30 -12.98 1.28
CA ARG A 117 3.46 -12.02 2.38
C ARG A 117 2.11 -11.55 2.92
N LYS A 118 1.15 -11.24 2.04
CA LYS A 118 -0.19 -10.81 2.44
C LYS A 118 -0.88 -11.88 3.28
N VAL A 119 -0.90 -13.12 2.78
CA VAL A 119 -1.54 -14.25 3.46
C VAL A 119 -0.89 -14.48 4.82
N TYR A 120 0.44 -14.55 4.88
CA TYR A 120 1.16 -14.72 6.15
C TYR A 120 0.79 -13.62 7.17
N TRP A 121 0.91 -12.34 6.79
CA TRP A 121 0.71 -11.24 7.73
C TRP A 121 -0.74 -11.09 8.16
N GLN A 122 -1.70 -11.21 7.25
CA GLN A 122 -3.11 -11.10 7.62
C GLN A 122 -3.54 -12.27 8.50
N THR A 123 -3.14 -13.51 8.19
CA THR A 123 -3.41 -14.65 9.06
C THR A 123 -2.76 -14.49 10.43
N ARG A 124 -1.52 -14.00 10.50
CA ARG A 124 -0.84 -13.77 11.78
C ARG A 124 -1.51 -12.69 12.64
N LEU A 125 -1.97 -11.60 12.03
CA LEU A 125 -2.49 -10.43 12.75
C LEU A 125 -3.97 -10.55 13.09
N TYR A 126 -4.77 -11.13 12.18
CA TYR A 126 -6.23 -11.15 12.29
C TYR A 126 -6.83 -12.57 12.28
N GLY A 127 -6.06 -13.57 11.84
CA GLY A 127 -6.56 -14.92 11.62
C GLY A 127 -7.51 -15.01 10.42
N GLY A 128 -8.15 -16.18 10.27
CA GLY A 128 -9.17 -16.42 9.25
C GLY A 128 -8.66 -16.45 7.79
N PRO A 129 -9.57 -16.70 6.84
CA PRO A 129 -9.27 -16.66 5.42
C PRO A 129 -9.00 -15.24 4.92
N VAL A 130 -8.03 -15.12 4.02
CA VAL A 130 -7.55 -13.88 3.40
C VAL A 130 -8.12 -13.77 1.99
N TRP A 131 -8.80 -12.65 1.71
CA TRP A 131 -9.28 -12.36 0.35
C TRP A 131 -8.14 -11.86 -0.53
N ILE A 132 -7.82 -12.56 -1.62
CA ILE A 132 -6.75 -12.20 -2.56
C ILE A 132 -7.27 -11.65 -3.89
N GLY A 133 -8.58 -11.71 -4.13
CA GLY A 133 -9.23 -11.20 -5.34
C GLY A 133 -9.48 -9.68 -5.35
N ASP A 134 -8.81 -8.91 -4.50
CA ASP A 134 -9.04 -7.47 -4.36
C ASP A 134 -8.61 -6.69 -5.62
N PRO A 135 -9.53 -6.02 -6.35
CA PRO A 135 -9.20 -5.19 -7.51
C PRO A 135 -8.23 -4.06 -7.19
N THR A 136 -8.22 -3.52 -5.96
CA THR A 136 -7.29 -2.47 -5.55
C THR A 136 -5.85 -2.97 -5.57
N GLU A 137 -5.62 -4.18 -5.08
CA GLU A 137 -4.29 -4.78 -5.09
C GLU A 137 -3.85 -5.20 -6.49
N ALA A 138 -4.76 -5.81 -7.26
CA ALA A 138 -4.47 -6.16 -8.65
C ALA A 138 -4.08 -4.91 -9.46
N LEU A 139 -4.74 -3.78 -9.22
CA LEU A 139 -4.40 -2.50 -9.82
C LEU A 139 -3.00 -2.00 -9.43
N TYR A 140 -2.56 -2.25 -8.20
CA TYR A 140 -1.26 -1.80 -7.71
C TYR A 140 -0.10 -2.39 -8.54
N VAL A 141 -0.21 -3.67 -8.87
CA VAL A 141 0.81 -4.45 -9.58
C VAL A 141 0.55 -4.57 -11.09
N GLU A 142 -0.40 -3.78 -11.62
CA GLU A 142 -0.80 -3.74 -13.03
C GLU A 142 -1.24 -5.11 -13.58
N THR A 143 -2.10 -5.82 -12.83
CA THR A 143 -2.66 -7.12 -13.21
C THR A 143 -4.19 -7.19 -13.00
N SER A 144 -4.79 -8.38 -13.14
CA SER A 144 -6.21 -8.63 -12.87
C SER A 144 -6.41 -9.51 -11.63
N PRO A 145 -7.55 -9.40 -10.91
CA PRO A 145 -7.87 -10.29 -9.80
C PRO A 145 -7.82 -11.78 -10.16
N VAL A 146 -8.30 -12.12 -11.36
CA VAL A 146 -8.26 -13.49 -11.90
C VAL A 146 -6.82 -13.99 -11.96
N HIS A 147 -5.89 -13.17 -12.47
CA HIS A 147 -4.49 -13.55 -12.55
C HIS A 147 -3.82 -13.66 -11.18
N VAL A 148 -4.20 -12.83 -10.20
CA VAL A 148 -3.74 -12.98 -8.80
C VAL A 148 -4.16 -14.34 -8.24
N VAL A 149 -5.41 -14.75 -8.46
CA VAL A 149 -5.91 -16.06 -8.02
C VAL A 149 -5.22 -17.22 -8.76
N GLU A 150 -4.95 -17.08 -10.06
CA GLU A 150 -4.17 -18.06 -10.83
C GLU A 150 -2.77 -18.25 -10.25
N LEU A 151 -2.07 -17.15 -9.93
CA LEU A 151 -0.73 -17.20 -9.35
C LEU A 151 -0.73 -17.77 -7.93
N ALA A 152 -1.79 -17.55 -7.15
CA ALA A 152 -1.95 -18.15 -5.82
C ALA A 152 -1.98 -19.69 -5.89
N ARG A 153 -2.45 -20.30 -7.00
CA ARG A 153 -2.42 -21.77 -7.16
C ARG A 153 -1.01 -22.35 -7.03
N LYS A 154 0.02 -21.62 -7.47
CA LYS A 154 1.42 -22.04 -7.32
C LYS A 154 1.83 -22.21 -5.85
N LEU A 155 1.27 -21.40 -4.95
CA LEU A 155 1.49 -21.53 -3.50
C LEU A 155 0.67 -22.70 -2.91
N ALA A 156 -0.51 -22.97 -3.46
CA ALA A 156 -1.33 -24.12 -3.06
C ALA A 156 -0.67 -25.45 -3.49
N ASP A 157 -0.08 -25.51 -4.68
CA ASP A 157 0.68 -26.66 -5.18
C ASP A 157 1.93 -26.96 -4.32
N GLN A 158 2.45 -25.94 -3.63
CA GLN A 158 3.55 -26.05 -2.66
C GLN A 158 3.06 -26.36 -1.24
N GLU A 159 1.76 -26.61 -1.06
CA GLU A 159 1.11 -26.85 0.24
C GLU A 159 1.28 -25.70 1.26
N LEU A 160 1.62 -24.50 0.78
CA LEU A 160 1.77 -23.31 1.64
C LEU A 160 0.42 -22.71 2.01
N ILE A 161 -0.58 -22.86 1.15
CA ILE A 161 -1.91 -22.31 1.35
C ILE A 161 -3.01 -23.30 0.92
N THR A 162 -4.22 -23.07 1.41
CA THR A 162 -5.45 -23.66 0.85
C THR A 162 -6.26 -22.57 0.17
N LEU A 163 -6.64 -22.79 -1.10
CA LEU A 163 -7.37 -21.84 -1.93
C LEU A 163 -8.83 -22.29 -2.11
N GLU A 164 -9.77 -21.39 -1.78
CA GLU A 164 -11.22 -21.57 -1.96
C GLU A 164 -11.80 -20.36 -2.70
N GLY A 165 -11.89 -20.45 -4.03
CA GLY A 165 -12.28 -19.32 -4.87
C GLY A 165 -11.24 -18.20 -4.80
N GLU A 166 -11.64 -17.05 -4.26
CA GLU A 166 -10.76 -15.88 -4.03
C GLU A 166 -10.25 -15.78 -2.59
N TRP A 167 -10.59 -16.76 -1.74
CA TRP A 167 -10.21 -16.79 -0.33
C TRP A 167 -9.09 -17.80 -0.09
N VAL A 168 -8.16 -17.43 0.78
CA VAL A 168 -6.95 -18.22 1.06
C VAL A 168 -6.77 -18.42 2.55
N SER A 169 -6.53 -19.65 2.98
CA SER A 169 -6.05 -19.94 4.34
C SER A 169 -4.56 -20.28 4.32
N ALA A 170 -3.78 -19.72 5.26
CA ALA A 170 -2.38 -20.08 5.43
C ALA A 170 -2.27 -21.49 6.04
N ASN A 171 -1.46 -22.36 5.43
CA ASN A 171 -1.18 -23.68 6.01
C ASN A 171 -0.06 -23.58 7.05
N ALA A 172 0.10 -24.64 7.84
CA ALA A 172 1.18 -24.76 8.81
C ALA A 172 2.58 -24.55 8.17
N ALA A 173 2.77 -25.01 6.93
CA ALA A 173 4.03 -24.86 6.20
C ALA A 173 4.39 -23.39 5.91
N LEU A 174 3.41 -22.54 5.57
CA LEU A 174 3.63 -21.11 5.42
C LEU A 174 3.90 -20.44 6.77
N MET A 175 3.12 -20.80 7.79
CA MET A 175 3.26 -20.22 9.13
C MET A 175 4.59 -20.59 9.80
N ALA A 176 5.16 -21.76 9.48
CA ALA A 176 6.48 -22.18 9.94
C ALA A 176 7.62 -21.28 9.42
N GLN A 177 7.39 -20.47 8.38
CA GLN A 177 8.39 -19.54 7.82
C GLN A 177 8.40 -18.17 8.52
N ALA A 178 7.87 -18.10 9.75
CA ALA A 178 7.70 -16.85 10.49
C ALA A 178 9.00 -16.04 10.61
N GLU A 179 10.13 -16.70 10.87
CA GLU A 179 11.43 -16.02 10.99
C GLU A 179 11.80 -15.25 9.72
N ARG A 180 11.56 -15.84 8.54
CA ARG A 180 11.83 -15.20 7.25
C ARG A 180 10.99 -13.95 7.07
N PHE A 181 9.67 -14.03 7.29
CA PHE A 181 8.78 -12.88 7.12
C PHE A 181 9.07 -11.76 8.12
N GLU A 182 9.35 -12.10 9.38
CA GLU A 182 9.72 -11.12 10.40
C GLU A 182 11.07 -10.46 10.07
N ALA A 183 12.05 -11.23 9.59
CA ALA A 183 13.34 -10.69 9.16
C ALA A 183 13.19 -9.73 7.96
N ASP A 184 12.43 -10.12 6.93
CA ASP A 184 12.13 -9.27 5.77
C ASP A 184 11.48 -7.94 6.21
N MET A 185 10.54 -8.01 7.16
CA MET A 185 9.87 -6.81 7.66
C MET A 185 10.82 -5.91 8.45
N ARG A 186 11.61 -6.47 9.36
CA ARG A 186 12.62 -5.70 10.11
C ARG A 186 13.63 -5.04 9.17
N ALA A 187 14.06 -5.74 8.13
CA ALA A 187 14.97 -5.19 7.12
C ALA A 187 14.31 -4.02 6.36
N ALA A 188 13.08 -4.18 5.88
CA ALA A 188 12.35 -3.13 5.19
C ALA A 188 12.14 -1.88 6.06
N LEU A 189 11.82 -2.06 7.35
CA LEU A 189 11.68 -0.97 8.30
C LEU A 189 13.02 -0.26 8.57
N ALA A 190 14.10 -1.02 8.78
CA ALA A 190 15.43 -0.45 9.01
C ALA A 190 15.94 0.36 7.81
N GLU A 191 15.69 -0.10 6.58
CA GLU A 191 16.01 0.67 5.38
C GLU A 191 15.24 2.00 5.30
N LEU A 192 13.95 1.97 5.63
CA LEU A 192 13.09 3.15 5.68
C LEU A 192 13.60 4.14 6.73
N GLU A 193 13.87 3.68 7.95
CA GLU A 193 14.39 4.50 9.06
C GLU A 193 15.76 5.12 8.73
N SER A 194 16.64 4.34 8.09
CA SER A 194 17.98 4.79 7.68
C SER A 194 17.89 5.95 6.69
N LYS A 195 17.00 5.86 5.70
CA LYS A 195 16.76 6.93 4.73
C LYS A 195 16.30 8.22 5.42
N HIS A 196 15.29 8.15 6.29
CA HIS A 196 14.76 9.32 7.00
C HIS A 196 15.74 9.89 8.02
N ALA A 197 16.58 9.07 8.64
CA ALA A 197 17.67 9.54 9.50
C ALA A 197 18.72 10.34 8.71
N PHE A 198 19.06 9.90 7.50
CA PHE A 198 19.97 10.63 6.61
C PHE A 198 19.38 11.97 6.15
N GLU A 199 18.10 11.99 5.75
CA GLU A 199 17.40 13.21 5.32
C GLU A 199 17.32 14.25 6.46
N ARG A 200 16.99 13.83 7.68
CA ARG A 200 17.00 14.72 8.86
C ARG A 200 18.38 15.33 9.14
N LYS A 201 19.44 14.52 9.05
CA LYS A 201 20.82 15.01 9.24
C LYS A 201 21.17 16.06 8.19
N THR A 202 20.80 15.82 6.94
CA THR A 202 21.08 16.76 5.84
C THR A 202 20.30 18.06 6.01
N SER A 203 19.01 18.00 6.34
CA SER A 203 18.18 19.20 6.59
C SER A 203 18.62 20.04 7.79
N THR A 204 19.43 19.48 8.71
CA THR A 204 19.95 20.21 9.88
C THR A 204 21.27 20.94 9.59
N VAL A 205 21.96 20.61 8.49
CA VAL A 205 23.24 21.23 8.11
C VAL A 205 23.03 22.45 7.20
N ASP A 206 21.86 22.58 6.58
CA ASP A 206 21.50 23.68 5.67
C ASP A 206 20.72 24.84 6.35
N LEU A 207 20.76 24.94 7.69
CA LEU A 207 20.19 26.04 8.49
C LEU A 207 21.29 26.71 9.34
#